data_AF-A0AA35XGF5-F1
#
_entry.id   AF-A0AA35XGF5-F1
#
_cell.length_a   1.000
_cell.length_b   1.000
_cell.length_c   1.000
_cell.angle_alpha   90.00
_cell.angle_beta   90.00
_cell.angle_gamma   90.00
#
_symmetry.space_group_name_H-M   'P 1'
#
loop_
_entity.id
_entity.type
_entity.pdbx_description
1 polymer ?
#
loop_
_entity_poly.entity_id
_entity_poly.type
_entity_poly.pdbx_seq_one_letter_code
_entity_poly.pdbx_strand_id
1 'polypeptide(L)'
;PVQTVEEFDAEYYNLLKTDSNEAINLRGYINDSQDPFVYSYHCHEGMLTLAYALNKTIADLAENETLNREAAEESGLPEGETFTMANFTYANSGIVTRMFEHLQNTSFQGITGNEVKFDADGIRDIETVAILQYQRDSNGSLNRIEVATVKGTNSTFYSTSDLVLPYGIPYDGVPFKDVVTVSVALTVVYVILATAGLVFAVACVLFTLVFRKKKLIRLSSPNLNYLIGLGAIVLYLNVIVLVIPTTNPEFAAVLCNFNPWLTSLGYSLCYGTILIKMIRVWLIFNKPLGLKATFLQDYAMVLFVLSLVVIDVVILGVYTLTEMVKGDLGVKLTPNREMPEEIIGVSGVMS
;
A
#
# COMPACT_ATOMS: atom_id res chain seq x y z
N PRO A 1 15.52 -34.03 -11.34
CA PRO A 1 14.42 -33.77 -12.31
C PRO A 1 13.58 -32.59 -11.81
N VAL A 2 13.60 -31.46 -12.52
CA VAL A 2 12.80 -30.29 -12.16
C VAL A 2 11.35 -30.61 -12.53
N GLN A 3 10.57 -31.10 -11.58
CA GLN A 3 9.12 -31.22 -11.74
C GLN A 3 8.51 -29.82 -11.79
N THR A 4 7.48 -29.64 -12.60
CA THR A 4 6.73 -28.39 -12.67
C THR A 4 6.01 -28.14 -11.34
N VAL A 5 5.74 -26.87 -11.02
CA VAL A 5 4.99 -26.48 -9.80
C VAL A 5 3.68 -27.26 -9.68
N GLU A 6 3.01 -27.50 -10.82
CA GLU A 6 1.76 -28.27 -10.91
C GLU A 6 1.90 -29.73 -10.48
N GLU A 7 3.03 -30.38 -10.79
CA GLU A 7 3.29 -31.76 -10.37
C GLU A 7 3.56 -31.85 -8.86
N PHE A 8 4.29 -30.87 -8.30
CA PHE A 8 4.47 -30.78 -6.85
C PHE A 8 3.15 -30.53 -6.12
N ASP A 9 2.32 -29.61 -6.62
CA ASP A 9 1.02 -29.30 -6.03
C ASP A 9 0.07 -30.50 -6.05
N ALA A 10 0.07 -31.28 -7.13
CA ALA A 10 -0.73 -32.50 -7.23
C ALA A 10 -0.27 -33.59 -6.26
N GLU A 11 1.05 -33.81 -6.13
CA GLU A 11 1.63 -34.76 -5.18
C GLU A 11 1.37 -34.33 -3.73
N TYR A 12 1.60 -33.04 -3.42
CA TYR A 12 1.31 -32.44 -2.13
C TYR A 12 -0.17 -32.55 -1.75
N TYR A 13 -1.09 -32.26 -2.68
CA TYR A 13 -2.53 -32.37 -2.43
C TYR A 13 -2.96 -33.82 -2.17
N ASN A 14 -2.36 -34.78 -2.87
CA ASN A 14 -2.61 -36.20 -2.61
C ASN A 14 -2.08 -36.64 -1.24
N LEU A 15 -0.94 -36.11 -0.80
CA LEU A 15 -0.39 -36.37 0.53
C LEU A 15 -1.28 -35.75 1.62
N LEU A 16 -1.71 -34.50 1.47
CA LEU A 16 -2.70 -33.89 2.38
C LEU A 16 -4.00 -34.69 2.45
N LYS A 17 -4.47 -35.22 1.32
CA LYS A 17 -5.68 -36.06 1.26
C LYS A 17 -5.46 -37.43 1.92
N THR A 18 -4.25 -37.97 1.86
CA THR A 18 -3.89 -39.23 2.51
C THR A 18 -3.76 -39.01 4.02
N ASP A 19 -3.03 -37.98 4.44
CA ASP A 19 -2.87 -37.57 5.84
C ASP A 19 -4.21 -37.22 6.51
N SER A 20 -5.10 -36.51 5.80
CA SER A 20 -6.45 -36.21 6.32
C SER A 20 -7.36 -37.45 6.39
N ASN A 21 -7.24 -38.38 5.44
CA ASN A 21 -7.97 -39.64 5.51
C ASN A 21 -7.38 -40.64 6.52
N GLU A 22 -6.08 -40.56 6.83
CA GLU A 22 -5.41 -41.30 7.91
C GLU A 22 -5.72 -40.69 9.28
N ALA A 23 -5.88 -39.37 9.38
CA ALA A 23 -6.42 -38.70 10.57
C ALA A 23 -7.88 -39.11 10.85
N ILE A 24 -8.67 -39.41 9.80
CA ILE A 24 -10.04 -39.94 9.90
C ILE A 24 -10.06 -41.47 10.10
N ASN A 25 -9.06 -42.20 9.62
CA ASN A 25 -8.89 -43.65 9.78
C ASN A 25 -7.69 -43.99 10.69
N LEU A 26 -7.78 -43.64 11.97
CA LEU A 26 -6.87 -44.12 13.02
C LEU A 26 -7.09 -45.62 13.34
N ARG A 27 -6.91 -46.49 12.34
CA ARG A 27 -6.72 -47.94 12.47
C ARG A 27 -5.86 -48.45 11.30
N GLY A 28 -4.56 -48.15 11.32
CA GLY A 28 -3.59 -48.95 10.57
C GLY A 28 -2.38 -48.19 10.07
N TYR A 29 -1.20 -48.64 10.51
CA TYR A 29 0.17 -48.28 10.07
C TYR A 29 0.64 -46.89 10.48
N ILE A 30 1.62 -46.68 11.39
CA ILE A 30 2.91 -47.36 11.63
C ILE A 30 3.69 -47.53 10.33
N ASN A 31 4.39 -46.48 9.89
CA ASN A 31 5.78 -46.53 9.43
C ASN A 31 6.17 -45.17 8.82
N ASP A 32 6.54 -44.21 9.66
CA ASP A 32 7.84 -43.55 9.50
C ASP A 32 8.27 -42.99 10.86
N SER A 33 9.58 -42.97 11.04
CA SER A 33 10.34 -42.61 12.24
C SER A 33 9.85 -41.42 13.10
N GLN A 34 8.99 -41.67 14.10
CA GLN A 34 9.07 -41.16 15.50
C GLN A 34 7.75 -41.45 16.26
N ASP A 35 7.79 -42.49 17.09
CA ASP A 35 6.81 -42.97 18.07
C ASP A 35 5.34 -43.23 17.63
N PRO A 36 4.90 -44.52 17.54
CA PRO A 36 3.49 -44.90 17.35
C PRO A 36 2.58 -44.60 18.56
N PHE A 37 3.03 -43.72 19.45
CA PHE A 37 2.57 -43.52 20.81
C PHE A 37 2.24 -42.07 21.15
N VAL A 38 2.26 -41.13 20.19
CA VAL A 38 2.00 -39.70 20.44
C VAL A 38 0.70 -39.49 21.25
N TYR A 39 -0.39 -40.15 20.86
CA TYR A 39 -1.65 -40.10 21.62
C TYR A 39 -1.63 -40.93 22.91
N SER A 40 -0.77 -41.94 23.01
CA SER A 40 -0.66 -42.77 24.21
C SER A 40 -0.11 -41.98 25.40
N TYR A 41 0.80 -41.03 25.17
CA TYR A 41 1.30 -40.15 26.22
C TYR A 41 0.20 -39.23 26.74
N HIS A 42 -0.62 -38.66 25.84
CA HIS A 42 -1.77 -37.84 26.22
C HIS A 42 -2.82 -38.64 27.00
N CYS A 43 -3.11 -39.88 26.60
CA CYS A 43 -4.01 -40.76 27.36
C CYS A 43 -3.45 -41.08 28.75
N HIS A 44 -2.15 -41.36 28.85
CA HIS A 44 -1.49 -41.61 30.12
C HIS A 44 -1.54 -40.39 31.05
N GLU A 45 -1.25 -39.20 30.53
CA GLU A 45 -1.37 -37.94 31.26
C GLU A 45 -2.82 -37.63 31.65
N GLY A 46 -3.79 -37.93 30.79
CA GLY A 46 -5.21 -37.80 31.12
C GLY A 46 -5.63 -38.67 32.29
N MET A 47 -5.18 -39.93 32.32
CA MET A 47 -5.43 -40.84 33.44
C MET A 47 -4.77 -40.36 34.73
N LEU A 48 -3.54 -39.86 34.67
CA LEU A 48 -2.85 -39.28 35.83
C LEU A 48 -3.55 -38.02 36.34
N THR A 49 -4.00 -37.14 35.43
CA THR A 49 -4.75 -35.93 35.77
C THR A 49 -6.01 -36.29 36.56
N LEU A 50 -6.76 -37.27 36.05
CA LEU A 50 -7.97 -37.77 36.72
C LEU A 50 -7.65 -38.37 38.10
N ALA A 51 -6.59 -39.17 38.20
CA ALA A 51 -6.18 -39.77 39.47
C ALA A 51 -5.78 -38.70 40.52
N TYR A 52 -5.03 -37.67 40.12
CA TYR A 52 -4.67 -36.56 41.00
C TYR A 52 -5.89 -35.76 41.46
N ALA A 53 -6.79 -35.43 40.55
CA ALA A 53 -8.01 -34.69 40.90
C ALA A 53 -8.95 -35.51 41.79
N LEU A 54 -9.11 -36.81 41.53
CA LEU A 54 -9.90 -37.71 42.38
C LEU A 54 -9.30 -37.82 43.78
N ASN A 55 -7.97 -37.96 43.89
CA ASN A 55 -7.30 -38.02 45.19
C ASN A 55 -7.50 -36.72 45.99
N LYS A 56 -7.40 -35.55 45.34
CA LYS A 56 -7.71 -34.26 45.97
C LYS A 56 -9.18 -34.15 46.37
N THR A 57 -10.10 -34.62 45.53
CA THR A 57 -11.54 -34.61 45.81
C THR A 57 -11.88 -35.50 47.01
N ILE A 58 -11.28 -36.68 47.12
CA ILE A 58 -11.45 -37.58 48.27
C ILE A 58 -10.91 -36.95 49.55
N ALA A 59 -9.76 -36.27 49.48
CA ALA A 59 -9.20 -35.54 50.62
C ALA A 59 -10.10 -34.38 51.06
N ASP A 60 -10.60 -33.58 50.12
CA ASP A 60 -11.53 -32.46 50.37
C ASP A 60 -12.86 -32.97 50.98
N LEU A 61 -13.38 -34.11 50.50
CA LEU A 61 -14.57 -34.76 51.08
C LEU A 61 -14.36 -35.27 52.52
N ALA A 62 -13.12 -35.60 52.89
CA ALA A 62 -12.78 -36.04 54.25
C ALA A 62 -12.56 -34.86 55.21
N GLU A 63 -12.08 -33.72 54.70
CA GLU A 63 -11.82 -32.51 55.49
C GLU A 63 -13.05 -31.60 55.62
N ASN A 64 -13.92 -31.58 54.60
CA ASN A 64 -15.03 -30.64 54.49
C ASN A 64 -16.37 -31.31 54.85
N GLU A 65 -16.74 -31.23 56.14
CA GLU A 65 -17.97 -31.83 56.67
C GLU A 65 -19.25 -31.31 55.99
N THR A 66 -19.27 -30.04 55.53
CA THR A 66 -20.45 -29.48 54.86
C THR A 66 -20.65 -30.06 53.47
N LEU A 67 -19.56 -30.20 52.71
CA LEU A 67 -19.59 -30.83 51.38
C LEU A 67 -20.02 -32.30 51.48
N ASN A 68 -19.52 -33.02 52.50
CA ASN A 68 -19.87 -34.42 52.74
C ASN A 68 -21.37 -34.58 53.07
N ARG A 69 -21.92 -33.68 53.91
CA ARG A 69 -23.34 -33.69 54.27
C ARG A 69 -24.24 -33.40 53.07
N GLU A 70 -23.92 -32.39 52.27
CA GLU A 70 -24.68 -32.05 51.05
C GLU A 70 -24.65 -33.20 50.04
N ALA A 71 -23.48 -33.82 49.86
CA ALA A 71 -23.33 -35.00 49.01
C ALA A 71 -24.17 -36.19 49.51
N ALA A 72 -24.21 -36.44 50.82
CA ALA A 72 -24.98 -37.53 51.41
C ALA A 72 -26.49 -37.33 51.23
N GLU A 73 -26.96 -36.09 51.42
CA GLU A 73 -28.37 -35.71 51.22
C GLU A 73 -28.79 -35.87 49.75
N GLU A 74 -27.97 -35.39 48.81
CA GLU A 74 -28.21 -35.52 47.35
C GLU A 74 -28.24 -36.98 46.89
N SER A 75 -27.47 -37.88 47.53
CA SER A 75 -27.45 -39.32 47.23
C SER A 75 -28.54 -40.12 47.96
N GLY A 76 -29.34 -39.49 48.82
CA GLY A 76 -30.42 -40.16 49.58
C GLY A 76 -29.92 -41.09 50.69
N LEU A 77 -28.76 -40.81 51.27
CA LEU A 77 -28.20 -41.58 52.39
C LEU A 77 -28.92 -41.25 53.72
N PRO A 78 -29.01 -42.21 54.66
CA PRO A 78 -29.55 -41.97 55.99
C PRO A 78 -28.76 -40.90 56.76
N GLU A 79 -29.45 -40.11 57.59
CA GLU A 79 -28.80 -39.09 58.43
C GLU A 79 -27.72 -39.71 59.34
N GLY A 80 -26.47 -39.25 59.19
CA GLY A 80 -25.32 -39.70 59.97
C GLY A 80 -24.37 -40.66 59.25
N GLU A 81 -24.69 -41.11 58.04
CA GLU A 81 -23.74 -41.84 57.19
C GLU A 81 -22.85 -40.88 56.40
N THR A 82 -21.54 -41.14 56.40
CA THR A 82 -20.57 -40.36 55.63
C THR A 82 -20.62 -40.74 54.17
N PHE A 83 -20.68 -39.75 53.28
CA PHE A 83 -20.60 -39.97 51.85
C PHE A 83 -19.25 -40.59 51.48
N THR A 84 -19.27 -41.67 50.71
CA THR A 84 -18.08 -42.25 50.07
C THR A 84 -18.25 -42.23 48.56
N MET A 85 -17.14 -42.23 47.82
CA MET A 85 -17.18 -42.19 46.34
C MET A 85 -17.93 -43.39 45.73
N ALA A 86 -18.13 -44.48 46.47
CA ALA A 86 -18.93 -45.62 46.03
C ALA A 86 -20.44 -45.33 46.00
N ASN A 87 -20.91 -44.31 46.72
CA ASN A 87 -22.32 -43.89 46.80
C ASN A 87 -22.68 -42.79 45.79
N PHE A 88 -21.75 -42.41 44.91
CA PHE A 88 -21.94 -41.32 43.95
C PHE A 88 -23.12 -41.57 43.00
N THR A 89 -23.97 -40.55 42.82
CA THR A 89 -25.06 -40.57 41.85
C THR A 89 -24.97 -39.39 40.88
N TYR A 90 -25.62 -39.47 39.71
CA TYR A 90 -25.66 -38.36 38.74
C TYR A 90 -26.40 -37.11 39.25
N ALA A 91 -27.07 -37.18 40.40
CA ALA A 91 -27.72 -36.03 41.03
C ALA A 91 -26.73 -35.14 41.81
N ASN A 92 -25.53 -35.65 42.12
CA ASN A 92 -24.56 -34.99 42.99
C ASN A 92 -23.79 -33.85 42.29
N SER A 93 -24.48 -32.74 42.05
CA SER A 93 -23.92 -31.60 41.30
C SER A 93 -22.74 -30.93 42.02
N GLY A 94 -22.79 -30.83 43.36
CA GLY A 94 -21.73 -30.19 44.16
C GLY A 94 -20.39 -30.93 44.07
N ILE A 95 -20.43 -32.27 44.07
CA ILE A 95 -19.21 -33.10 43.94
C ILE A 95 -18.62 -32.96 42.53
N VAL A 96 -19.46 -32.92 41.51
CA VAL A 96 -19.02 -32.73 40.13
C VAL A 96 -18.32 -31.38 39.97
N THR A 97 -18.90 -30.30 40.52
CA THR A 97 -18.29 -28.97 40.51
C THR A 97 -16.94 -28.98 41.22
N ARG A 98 -16.85 -29.57 42.43
CA ARG A 98 -15.58 -29.67 43.17
C ARG A 98 -14.53 -30.49 42.44
N MET A 99 -14.92 -31.62 41.88
CA MET A 99 -14.01 -32.46 41.09
C MET A 99 -13.49 -31.70 39.86
N PHE A 100 -14.33 -30.90 39.22
CA PHE A 100 -13.92 -30.06 38.09
C PHE A 100 -12.96 -28.94 38.51
N GLU A 101 -13.20 -28.28 39.65
CA GLU A 101 -12.26 -27.32 40.24
C GLU A 101 -10.89 -27.96 40.54
N HIS A 102 -10.89 -29.19 41.09
CA HIS A 102 -9.66 -29.94 41.35
C HIS A 102 -8.94 -30.36 40.06
N LEU A 103 -9.68 -30.67 38.99
CA LEU A 103 -9.11 -30.94 37.66
C LEU A 103 -8.44 -29.68 37.09
N GLN A 104 -9.10 -28.53 37.15
CA GLN A 104 -8.56 -27.25 36.67
C GLN A 104 -7.30 -26.84 37.45
N ASN A 105 -7.29 -27.02 38.77
CA ASN A 105 -6.17 -26.67 39.65
C ASN A 105 -5.09 -27.76 39.75
N THR A 106 -5.10 -28.76 38.89
CA THR A 106 -4.06 -29.80 38.86
C THR A 106 -2.98 -29.43 37.86
N SER A 107 -1.76 -29.30 38.36
CA SER A 107 -0.57 -29.19 37.54
C SER A 107 0.49 -30.22 37.93
N PHE A 108 1.14 -30.79 36.92
CA PHE A 108 2.25 -31.73 37.10
C PHE A 108 3.12 -31.81 35.84
N GLN A 109 4.36 -32.28 36.00
CA GLN A 109 5.27 -32.49 34.88
C GLN A 109 4.83 -33.71 34.06
N GLY A 110 4.45 -33.50 32.80
CA GLY A 110 4.01 -34.53 31.87
C GLY A 110 5.18 -35.29 31.22
N ILE A 111 4.87 -36.46 30.66
CA ILE A 111 5.79 -37.24 29.81
C ILE A 111 5.99 -36.52 28.47
N THR A 112 5.03 -35.71 28.03
CA THR A 112 5.16 -34.86 26.83
C THR A 112 6.19 -33.74 26.99
N GLY A 113 6.90 -33.65 28.12
CA GLY A 113 7.98 -32.69 28.38
C GLY A 113 7.52 -31.33 28.91
N ASN A 114 6.23 -31.02 28.80
CA ASN A 114 5.62 -29.76 29.22
C ASN A 114 4.81 -29.95 30.51
N GLU A 115 4.54 -28.86 31.23
CA GLU A 115 3.66 -28.93 32.39
C GLU A 115 2.21 -29.16 31.92
N VAL A 116 1.53 -30.14 32.50
CA VAL A 116 0.11 -30.36 32.23
C VAL A 116 -0.66 -29.37 33.08
N LYS A 117 -1.27 -28.36 32.46
CA LYS A 117 -2.13 -27.35 33.09
C LYS A 117 -3.36 -27.11 32.22
N PHE A 118 -4.42 -26.64 32.84
CA PHE A 118 -5.67 -26.31 32.16
C PHE A 118 -6.01 -24.85 32.38
N ASP A 119 -6.63 -24.22 31.39
CA ASP A 119 -7.23 -22.90 31.51
C ASP A 119 -8.61 -22.98 32.20
N ALA A 120 -9.25 -21.81 32.37
CA ALA A 120 -10.58 -21.72 32.97
C ALA A 120 -11.68 -22.43 32.15
N ASP A 121 -11.44 -22.65 30.86
CA ASP A 121 -12.36 -23.31 29.94
C ASP A 121 -12.10 -24.84 29.85
N GLY A 122 -11.07 -25.35 30.54
CA GLY A 122 -10.70 -26.76 30.56
C GLY A 122 -9.81 -27.19 29.38
N ILE A 123 -9.27 -26.23 28.61
CA ILE A 123 -8.32 -26.48 27.54
C ILE A 123 -6.93 -26.59 28.15
N ARG A 124 -6.17 -27.60 27.72
CA ARG A 124 -4.78 -27.77 28.14
C ARG A 124 -3.94 -26.61 27.60
N ASP A 125 -3.16 -25.97 28.46
CA ASP A 125 -2.21 -24.93 28.05
C ASP A 125 -1.16 -25.53 27.10
N ILE A 126 -1.03 -24.93 25.91
CA ILE A 126 -0.14 -25.41 24.85
C ILE A 126 1.11 -24.56 24.87
N GLU A 127 2.17 -25.08 25.47
CA GLU A 127 3.44 -24.35 25.57
C GLU A 127 4.14 -24.20 24.22
N THR A 128 4.00 -25.16 23.30
CA THR A 128 4.74 -25.22 22.03
C THR A 128 3.89 -25.72 20.87
N VAL A 129 3.94 -25.03 19.74
CA VAL A 129 3.36 -25.45 18.46
C VAL A 129 4.48 -25.65 17.45
N ALA A 130 4.55 -26.85 16.86
CA ALA A 130 5.47 -27.16 15.78
C ALA A 130 4.89 -26.72 14.42
N ILE A 131 5.67 -25.95 13.66
CA ILE A 131 5.40 -25.57 12.28
C ILE A 131 6.19 -26.51 11.39
N LEU A 132 5.48 -27.16 10.48
CA LEU A 132 6.01 -28.23 9.65
C LEU A 132 5.95 -27.82 8.19
N GLN A 133 7.03 -28.05 7.45
CA GLN A 133 7.15 -27.79 6.02
C GLN A 133 7.40 -29.11 5.29
N TYR A 134 6.71 -29.33 4.18
CA TYR A 134 7.00 -30.44 3.28
C TYR A 134 8.16 -30.05 2.36
N GLN A 135 9.22 -30.85 2.37
CA GLN A 135 10.44 -30.62 1.60
C GLN A 135 10.86 -31.91 0.90
N ARG A 136 11.45 -31.80 -0.29
CA ARG A 136 12.04 -32.97 -0.97
C ARG A 136 13.44 -33.24 -0.44
N ASP A 137 13.69 -34.48 -0.05
CA ASP A 137 15.02 -34.95 0.29
C ASP A 137 15.88 -35.16 -0.98
N SER A 138 17.19 -35.41 -0.82
CA SER A 138 18.12 -35.63 -1.94
C SER A 138 17.72 -36.81 -2.85
N ASN A 139 16.91 -37.73 -2.32
CA ASN A 139 16.39 -38.90 -3.02
C ASN A 139 15.06 -38.64 -3.75
N GLY A 140 14.50 -37.43 -3.67
CA GLY A 140 13.27 -37.03 -4.36
C GLY A 140 11.96 -37.33 -3.62
N SER A 141 12.01 -37.98 -2.46
CA SER A 141 10.87 -38.22 -1.57
C SER A 141 10.42 -36.93 -0.88
N LEU A 142 9.11 -36.70 -0.77
CA LEU A 142 8.56 -35.59 -0.01
C LEU A 142 8.44 -35.97 1.47
N ASN A 143 9.17 -35.25 2.32
CA ASN A 143 9.22 -35.49 3.76
C ASN A 143 8.72 -34.26 4.52
N ARG A 144 8.09 -34.49 5.67
CA ARG A 144 7.65 -33.43 6.58
C ARG A 144 8.78 -33.09 7.55
N ILE A 145 9.21 -31.83 7.57
CA ILE A 145 10.33 -31.35 8.40
C ILE A 145 9.81 -30.26 9.34
N GLU A 146 10.16 -30.31 10.62
CA GLU A 146 9.84 -29.25 11.58
C GLU A 146 10.77 -28.05 11.34
N VAL A 147 10.20 -26.94 10.88
CA VAL A 147 10.97 -25.73 10.50
C VAL A 147 10.96 -24.67 11.59
N ALA A 148 9.97 -24.69 12.47
CA ALA A 148 9.94 -23.79 13.61
C ALA A 148 9.08 -24.31 14.75
N THR A 149 9.44 -23.93 15.97
CA THR A 149 8.60 -24.13 17.15
C THR A 149 8.18 -22.76 17.69
N VAL A 150 6.89 -22.54 17.84
CA VAL A 150 6.32 -21.31 18.40
C VAL A 150 5.93 -21.58 19.86
N LYS A 151 6.51 -20.80 20.78
CA LYS A 151 6.07 -20.82 22.19
C LYS A 151 4.86 -19.90 22.37
N GLY A 152 3.78 -20.44 22.92
CA GLY A 152 2.50 -19.72 23.08
C GLY A 152 2.60 -18.44 23.92
N THR A 153 3.51 -18.41 24.90
CA THR A 153 3.60 -17.32 25.89
C THR A 153 4.39 -16.09 25.44
N ASN A 154 5.39 -16.24 24.55
CA ASN A 154 6.27 -15.14 24.16
C ASN A 154 6.33 -14.88 22.64
N SER A 155 5.55 -15.63 21.84
CA SER A 155 5.57 -15.56 20.36
C SER A 155 6.99 -15.63 19.77
N THR A 156 7.94 -16.24 20.48
CA THR A 156 9.32 -16.35 20.03
C THR A 156 9.38 -17.44 18.98
N PHE A 157 9.74 -17.04 17.78
CA PHE A 157 9.93 -17.92 16.63
C PHE A 157 11.36 -18.46 16.66
N TYR A 158 11.51 -19.77 16.90
CA TYR A 158 12.78 -20.45 16.71
C TYR A 158 12.78 -21.02 15.29
N SER A 159 13.37 -20.30 14.34
CA SER A 159 13.60 -20.85 12.99
C SER A 159 14.72 -21.87 13.07
N THR A 160 14.47 -23.08 12.63
CA THR A 160 15.54 -24.02 12.31
C THR A 160 16.23 -23.54 11.02
N SER A 161 17.50 -23.88 10.83
CA SER A 161 18.26 -23.66 9.58
C SER A 161 17.65 -24.33 8.34
N ASP A 162 16.65 -25.17 8.56
CA ASP A 162 16.10 -26.09 7.58
C ASP A 162 14.88 -25.48 6.86
N LEU A 163 14.49 -24.23 7.14
CA LEU A 163 13.44 -23.55 6.37
C LEU A 163 13.93 -23.26 4.95
N VAL A 164 13.28 -23.87 3.95
CA VAL A 164 13.62 -23.66 2.53
C VAL A 164 12.51 -22.89 1.82
N LEU A 165 12.81 -21.67 1.41
CA LEU A 165 11.95 -20.84 0.56
C LEU A 165 12.69 -20.59 -0.76
N PRO A 166 12.35 -21.29 -1.86
CA PRO A 166 13.12 -21.24 -3.11
C PRO A 166 13.32 -19.83 -3.68
N TYR A 167 12.35 -18.94 -3.46
CA TYR A 167 12.31 -17.58 -3.98
C TYR A 167 12.34 -16.50 -2.88
N GLY A 168 12.68 -16.89 -1.65
CA GLY A 168 12.58 -16.01 -0.48
C GLY A 168 11.16 -15.84 0.04
N ILE A 169 10.95 -14.85 0.91
CA ILE A 169 9.66 -14.59 1.56
C ILE A 169 8.70 -14.02 0.50
N PRO A 170 7.52 -14.64 0.26
CA PRO A 170 6.56 -14.13 -0.70
C PRO A 170 5.94 -12.81 -0.23
N TYR A 171 5.68 -11.90 -1.16
CA TYR A 171 4.95 -10.67 -0.91
C TYR A 171 3.44 -10.94 -0.93
N ASP A 172 2.69 -10.27 -0.06
CA ASP A 172 1.24 -10.42 0.09
C ASP A 172 0.44 -9.73 -1.05
N GLY A 173 1.10 -8.96 -1.92
CA GLY A 173 0.47 -8.18 -2.98
C GLY A 173 1.24 -8.13 -4.29
N VAL A 174 0.52 -7.80 -5.37
CA VAL A 174 1.11 -7.52 -6.68
C VAL A 174 1.48 -6.03 -6.77
N PRO A 175 2.72 -5.66 -7.13
CA PRO A 175 3.07 -4.26 -7.34
C PRO A 175 2.41 -3.75 -8.63
N PHE A 176 1.56 -2.73 -8.52
CA PHE A 176 0.98 -2.04 -9.67
C PHE A 176 1.56 -0.62 -9.81
N LYS A 177 1.91 -0.25 -11.04
CA LYS A 177 2.45 1.07 -11.38
C LYS A 177 1.52 1.74 -12.38
N ASP A 178 0.72 2.68 -11.90
CA ASP A 178 -0.14 3.49 -12.77
C ASP A 178 0.70 4.55 -13.48
N VAL A 179 0.92 4.36 -14.78
CA VAL A 179 1.51 5.39 -15.64
C VAL A 179 0.37 6.03 -16.43
N VAL A 180 -0.12 7.18 -15.94
CA VAL A 180 -1.08 8.00 -16.71
C VAL A 180 -0.33 8.60 -17.89
N THR A 181 -0.59 8.07 -19.09
CA THR A 181 0.01 8.56 -20.34
C THR A 181 -1.02 9.23 -21.22
N VAL A 182 -0.59 10.25 -21.97
CA VAL A 182 -1.41 10.87 -23.02
C VAL A 182 -1.42 9.94 -24.25
N SER A 183 -2.56 9.83 -24.91
CA SER A 183 -2.67 9.06 -26.16
C SER A 183 -1.67 9.54 -27.20
N VAL A 184 -0.91 8.60 -27.77
CA VAL A 184 0.07 8.86 -28.84
C VAL A 184 -0.60 9.51 -30.06
N ALA A 185 -1.84 9.12 -30.38
CA ALA A 185 -2.58 9.68 -31.51
C ALA A 185 -2.86 11.18 -31.33
N LEU A 186 -3.30 11.59 -30.13
CA LEU A 186 -3.52 13.02 -29.83
C LEU A 186 -2.20 13.80 -29.88
N THR A 187 -1.14 13.19 -29.36
CA THR A 187 0.21 13.79 -29.37
C THR A 187 0.65 14.12 -30.80
N VAL A 188 0.53 13.18 -31.71
CA VAL A 188 0.89 13.38 -33.13
C VAL A 188 0.07 14.51 -33.76
N VAL A 189 -1.24 14.57 -33.52
CA VAL A 189 -2.11 15.61 -34.08
C VAL A 189 -1.70 17.00 -33.59
N TYR A 190 -1.48 17.17 -32.27
CA TYR A 190 -1.08 18.46 -31.72
C TYR A 190 0.29 18.92 -32.23
N VAL A 191 1.25 18.00 -32.34
CA VAL A 191 2.59 18.34 -32.85
C VAL A 191 2.54 18.79 -34.31
N ILE A 192 1.76 18.11 -35.17
CA ILE A 192 1.61 18.50 -36.58
C ILE A 192 0.97 19.89 -36.68
N LEU A 193 -0.10 20.15 -35.94
CA LEU A 193 -0.77 21.45 -35.97
C LEU A 193 0.10 22.57 -35.41
N ALA A 194 0.82 22.32 -34.31
CA ALA A 194 1.72 23.29 -33.69
C ALA A 194 2.92 23.63 -34.58
N THR A 195 3.54 22.62 -35.22
CA THR A 195 4.65 22.83 -36.14
C THR A 195 4.23 23.58 -37.40
N ALA A 196 3.07 23.24 -37.99
CA ALA A 196 2.52 23.99 -39.11
C ALA A 196 2.22 25.45 -38.74
N GLY A 197 1.63 25.69 -37.56
CA GLY A 197 1.38 27.03 -37.03
C GLY A 197 2.66 27.83 -36.78
N LEU A 198 3.70 27.18 -36.24
CA LEU A 198 5.00 27.79 -36.01
C LEU A 198 5.67 28.23 -37.32
N VAL A 199 5.69 27.37 -38.33
CA VAL A 199 6.21 27.71 -39.67
C VAL A 199 5.44 28.88 -40.27
N PHE A 200 4.12 28.88 -40.15
CA PHE A 200 3.28 29.97 -40.63
C PHE A 200 3.58 31.29 -39.89
N ALA A 201 3.70 31.27 -38.57
CA ALA A 201 4.02 32.45 -37.78
C ALA A 201 5.39 33.05 -38.15
N VAL A 202 6.41 32.20 -38.32
CA VAL A 202 7.74 32.62 -38.79
C VAL A 202 7.67 33.22 -40.19
N ALA A 203 6.92 32.59 -41.11
CA ALA A 203 6.71 33.12 -42.45
C ALA A 203 6.03 34.50 -42.42
N CYS A 204 5.03 34.72 -41.57
CA CYS A 204 4.38 36.02 -41.39
C CYS A 204 5.34 37.10 -40.84
N VAL A 205 6.19 36.75 -39.88
CA VAL A 205 7.22 37.66 -39.35
C VAL A 205 8.22 38.02 -40.45
N LEU A 206 8.74 37.03 -41.18
CA LEU A 206 9.67 37.23 -42.29
C LEU A 206 9.04 38.08 -43.40
N PHE A 207 7.80 37.81 -43.78
CA PHE A 207 7.05 38.62 -44.73
C PHE A 207 6.97 40.09 -44.27
N THR A 208 6.67 40.30 -42.98
CA THR A 208 6.59 41.65 -42.41
C THR A 208 7.97 42.34 -42.36
N LEU A 209 9.06 41.59 -42.19
CA LEU A 209 10.43 42.11 -42.25
C LEU A 209 10.82 42.52 -43.67
N VAL A 210 10.67 41.62 -44.65
CA VAL A 210 11.07 41.84 -46.05
C VAL A 210 10.32 43.01 -46.67
N PHE A 211 9.00 43.07 -46.46
CA PHE A 211 8.17 44.09 -47.10
C PHE A 211 7.91 45.33 -46.21
N ARG A 212 8.67 45.51 -45.12
CA ARG A 212 8.52 46.64 -44.17
C ARG A 212 8.53 48.03 -44.84
N LYS A 213 9.23 48.19 -45.98
CA LYS A 213 9.32 49.45 -46.72
C LYS A 213 8.08 49.76 -47.59
N LYS A 214 7.21 48.78 -47.86
CA LYS A 214 6.00 48.99 -48.67
C LYS A 214 4.96 49.80 -47.87
N LYS A 215 4.31 50.76 -48.53
CA LYS A 215 3.34 51.69 -47.92
C LYS A 215 2.24 50.96 -47.14
N LEU A 216 1.71 49.86 -47.68
CA LEU A 216 0.64 49.09 -47.05
C LEU A 216 1.06 48.50 -45.68
N ILE A 217 2.25 47.91 -45.60
CA ILE A 217 2.75 47.32 -44.34
C ILE A 217 3.18 48.39 -43.35
N ARG A 218 3.70 49.53 -43.84
CA ARG A 218 4.00 50.67 -42.98
C ARG A 218 2.76 51.22 -42.27
N LEU A 219 1.60 51.21 -42.95
CA LEU A 219 0.32 51.63 -42.35
C LEU A 219 -0.18 50.66 -41.27
N SER A 220 0.16 49.37 -41.37
CA SER A 220 -0.30 48.35 -40.42
C SER A 220 0.49 48.29 -39.11
N SER A 221 1.41 49.23 -38.87
CA SER A 221 2.26 49.31 -37.67
C SER A 221 3.19 48.10 -37.52
N PRO A 222 4.28 48.01 -38.31
CA PRO A 222 5.09 46.79 -38.42
C PRO A 222 5.71 46.34 -37.09
N ASN A 223 6.07 47.28 -36.20
CA ASN A 223 6.62 46.96 -34.89
C ASN A 223 5.63 46.16 -34.01
N LEU A 224 4.33 46.48 -34.07
CA LEU A 224 3.29 45.73 -33.36
C LEU A 224 3.07 44.35 -33.99
N ASN A 225 3.15 44.25 -35.32
CA ASN A 225 3.05 42.95 -35.98
C ASN A 225 4.21 42.01 -35.62
N TYR A 226 5.41 42.53 -35.35
CA TYR A 226 6.51 41.70 -34.82
C TYR A 226 6.23 41.17 -33.41
N LEU A 227 5.60 41.97 -32.53
CA LEU A 227 5.23 41.51 -31.19
C LEU A 227 4.16 40.41 -31.23
N ILE A 228 3.14 40.55 -32.10
CA ILE A 228 2.14 39.49 -32.30
C ILE A 228 2.80 38.22 -32.83
N GLY A 229 3.69 38.35 -33.82
CA GLY A 229 4.42 37.21 -34.37
C GLY A 229 5.29 36.50 -33.33
N LEU A 230 5.99 37.27 -32.48
CA LEU A 230 6.78 36.73 -31.37
C LEU A 230 5.88 35.99 -30.35
N GLY A 231 4.76 36.59 -29.95
CA GLY A 231 3.81 35.96 -29.04
C GLY A 231 3.23 34.65 -29.62
N ALA A 232 2.88 34.64 -30.91
CA ALA A 232 2.40 33.44 -31.60
C ALA A 232 3.45 32.32 -31.64
N ILE A 233 4.72 32.67 -31.92
CA ILE A 233 5.83 31.71 -31.88
C ILE A 233 5.95 31.08 -30.49
N VAL A 234 5.91 31.89 -29.42
CA VAL A 234 5.98 31.39 -28.03
C VAL A 234 4.81 30.46 -27.71
N LEU A 235 3.58 30.80 -28.12
CA LEU A 235 2.41 29.97 -27.90
C LEU A 235 2.48 28.63 -28.66
N TYR A 236 2.95 28.61 -29.90
CA TYR A 236 3.13 27.36 -30.64
C TYR A 236 4.24 26.49 -30.04
N LEU A 237 5.32 27.10 -29.55
CA LEU A 237 6.36 26.36 -28.81
C LEU A 237 5.82 25.75 -27.53
N ASN A 238 4.96 26.47 -26.80
CA ASN A 238 4.31 25.95 -25.59
C ASN A 238 3.46 24.70 -25.87
N VAL A 239 2.70 24.68 -26.97
CA VAL A 239 1.93 23.48 -27.36
C VAL A 239 2.85 22.29 -27.60
N ILE A 240 4.03 22.50 -28.19
CA ILE A 240 5.01 21.41 -28.36
C ILE A 240 5.49 20.93 -26.99
N VAL A 241 5.90 21.84 -26.11
CA VAL A 241 6.37 21.56 -24.74
C VAL A 241 5.35 20.77 -23.92
N LEU A 242 4.07 21.11 -24.02
CA LEU A 242 2.97 20.47 -23.28
C LEU A 242 2.77 18.99 -23.63
N VAL A 243 3.08 18.62 -24.87
CA VAL A 243 2.73 17.30 -25.43
C VAL A 243 3.92 16.34 -25.41
N ILE A 244 5.13 16.79 -25.05
CA ILE A 244 6.30 15.91 -24.96
C ILE A 244 6.05 14.84 -23.88
N PRO A 245 6.01 13.54 -24.24
CA PRO A 245 5.89 12.48 -23.25
C PRO A 245 7.23 12.35 -22.53
N THR A 246 7.23 12.48 -21.21
CA THR A 246 8.46 12.39 -20.41
C THR A 246 8.28 11.36 -19.31
N THR A 247 9.19 10.40 -19.25
CA THR A 247 9.25 9.38 -18.19
C THR A 247 10.21 9.78 -17.07
N ASN A 248 11.02 10.82 -17.30
CA ASN A 248 11.95 11.35 -16.31
C ASN A 248 11.22 12.37 -15.41
N PRO A 249 11.12 12.14 -14.09
CA PRO A 249 10.37 12.99 -13.17
C PRO A 249 10.98 14.40 -13.04
N GLU A 250 12.31 14.53 -13.12
CA GLU A 250 12.98 15.83 -13.03
C GLU A 250 12.67 16.70 -14.25
N PHE A 251 12.72 16.09 -15.43
CA PHE A 251 12.42 16.79 -16.68
C PHE A 251 10.92 17.15 -16.77
N ALA A 252 10.04 16.28 -16.30
CA ALA A 252 8.61 16.55 -16.19
C ALA A 252 8.30 17.73 -15.26
N ALA A 253 8.97 17.82 -14.10
CA ALA A 253 8.84 18.94 -13.17
C ALA A 253 9.25 20.27 -13.80
N VAL A 254 10.39 20.28 -14.52
CA VAL A 254 10.87 21.46 -15.25
C VAL A 254 9.83 21.92 -16.29
N LEU A 255 9.33 21.00 -17.12
CA LEU A 255 8.32 21.31 -18.13
C LEU A 255 7.02 21.84 -17.50
N CYS A 256 6.57 21.25 -16.39
CA CYS A 256 5.37 21.67 -15.66
C CYS A 256 5.47 23.14 -15.22
N ASN A 257 6.64 23.56 -14.75
CA ASN A 257 6.88 24.94 -14.36
C ASN A 257 7.00 25.89 -15.57
N PHE A 258 7.62 25.47 -16.67
CA PHE A 258 7.78 26.32 -17.86
C PHE A 258 6.48 26.60 -18.63
N ASN A 259 5.52 25.67 -18.64
CA ASN A 259 4.26 25.81 -19.38
C ASN A 259 3.44 27.08 -19.03
N PRO A 260 3.15 27.40 -17.75
CA PRO A 260 2.42 28.63 -17.41
C PRO A 260 3.16 29.90 -17.83
N TRP A 261 4.50 29.89 -17.77
CA TRP A 261 5.32 31.01 -18.24
C TRP A 261 5.16 31.26 -19.73
N LEU A 262 5.38 30.24 -20.56
CA LEU A 262 5.27 30.39 -22.01
C LEU A 262 3.84 30.77 -22.42
N THR A 263 2.82 30.16 -21.78
CA THR A 263 1.41 30.44 -22.05
C THR A 263 1.06 31.90 -21.75
N SER A 264 1.39 32.40 -20.55
CA SER A 264 1.05 33.77 -20.13
C SER A 264 1.79 34.80 -20.97
N LEU A 265 3.11 34.65 -21.13
CA LEU A 265 3.92 35.61 -21.87
C LEU A 265 3.50 35.69 -23.34
N GLY A 266 3.26 34.53 -23.98
CA GLY A 266 2.79 34.46 -25.36
C GLY A 266 1.40 35.09 -25.53
N TYR A 267 0.49 34.82 -24.60
CA TYR A 267 -0.86 35.39 -24.61
C TYR A 267 -0.84 36.90 -24.44
N SER A 268 -0.10 37.41 -23.45
CA SER A 268 -0.02 38.85 -23.16
C SER A 268 0.65 39.65 -24.28
N LEU A 269 1.67 39.08 -24.95
CA LEU A 269 2.24 39.68 -26.15
C LEU A 269 1.21 39.79 -27.28
N CYS A 270 0.46 38.72 -27.57
CA CYS A 270 -0.54 38.71 -28.64
C CYS A 270 -1.71 39.64 -28.31
N TYR A 271 -2.39 39.40 -27.18
CA TYR A 271 -3.60 40.09 -26.79
C TYR A 271 -3.33 41.56 -26.46
N GLY A 272 -2.27 41.86 -25.71
CA GLY A 272 -1.86 43.23 -25.40
C GLY A 272 -1.56 44.04 -26.67
N THR A 273 -0.92 43.42 -27.65
CA THR A 273 -0.64 44.10 -28.92
C THR A 273 -1.90 44.34 -29.76
N ILE A 274 -2.82 43.37 -29.81
CA ILE A 274 -4.11 43.53 -30.50
C ILE A 274 -4.91 44.68 -29.88
N LEU A 275 -5.00 44.73 -28.55
CA LEU A 275 -5.68 45.80 -27.82
C LEU A 275 -5.08 47.17 -28.15
N ILE A 276 -3.75 47.30 -28.07
CA ILE A 276 -3.09 48.56 -28.39
C ILE A 276 -3.32 48.99 -29.84
N LYS A 277 -3.36 48.04 -30.76
CA LYS A 277 -3.66 48.31 -32.18
C LYS A 277 -5.10 48.79 -32.36
N MET A 278 -6.07 48.22 -31.64
CA MET A 278 -7.46 48.69 -31.63
C MET A 278 -7.58 50.08 -31.00
N ILE A 279 -6.91 50.31 -29.87
CA ILE A 279 -6.87 51.62 -29.18
C ILE A 279 -6.26 52.69 -30.10
N ARG A 280 -5.18 52.38 -30.82
CA ARG A 280 -4.59 53.30 -31.81
C ARG A 280 -5.62 53.75 -32.84
N VAL A 281 -6.38 52.82 -33.41
CA VAL A 281 -7.43 53.13 -34.40
C VAL A 281 -8.48 54.04 -33.78
N TRP A 282 -8.97 53.70 -32.59
CA TRP A 282 -9.95 54.51 -31.86
C TRP A 282 -9.46 55.94 -31.60
N LEU A 283 -8.21 56.11 -31.15
CA LEU A 283 -7.61 57.42 -30.87
C LEU A 283 -7.45 58.28 -32.12
N ILE A 284 -7.12 57.67 -33.27
CA ILE A 284 -6.98 58.39 -34.54
C ILE A 284 -8.33 58.96 -35.00
N PHE A 285 -9.41 58.21 -34.84
CA PHE A 285 -10.74 58.63 -35.28
C PHE A 285 -11.40 59.63 -34.32
N ASN A 286 -11.32 59.39 -33.02
CA ASN A 286 -12.05 60.20 -32.03
C ASN A 286 -11.28 61.45 -31.56
N LYS A 287 -9.97 61.54 -31.83
CA LYS A 287 -9.10 62.68 -31.50
C LYS A 287 -9.43 63.35 -30.16
N PRO A 288 -9.37 62.63 -29.03
CA PRO A 288 -9.75 63.17 -27.73
C PRO A 288 -8.95 64.44 -27.40
N LEU A 289 -9.65 65.49 -26.94
CA LEU A 289 -9.06 66.76 -26.52
C LEU A 289 -8.02 66.51 -25.42
N GLY A 290 -6.78 66.99 -25.63
CA GLY A 290 -5.69 66.91 -24.64
C GLY A 290 -4.73 65.72 -24.78
N LEU A 291 -4.89 64.86 -25.80
CA LEU A 291 -3.97 63.74 -26.00
C LEU A 291 -2.60 64.20 -26.53
N LYS A 292 -1.52 63.88 -25.79
CA LYS A 292 -0.15 64.17 -26.24
C LYS A 292 0.20 63.34 -27.48
N ALA A 293 0.76 63.99 -28.50
CA ALA A 293 1.23 63.33 -29.73
C ALA A 293 2.23 62.19 -29.47
N THR A 294 2.90 62.20 -28.32
CA THR A 294 3.82 61.15 -27.86
C THR A 294 3.15 59.79 -27.68
N PHE A 295 1.87 59.72 -27.33
CA PHE A 295 1.15 58.44 -27.18
C PHE A 295 0.89 57.74 -28.53
N LEU A 296 0.83 58.50 -29.62
CA LEU A 296 0.66 57.96 -30.98
C LEU A 296 1.96 57.42 -31.58
N GLN A 297 3.09 57.58 -30.88
CA GLN A 297 4.39 57.10 -31.33
C GLN A 297 4.50 55.59 -31.13
N ASP A 298 4.97 54.89 -32.18
CA ASP A 298 5.08 53.42 -32.18
C ASP A 298 5.89 52.88 -30.98
N TYR A 299 6.87 53.63 -30.49
CA TYR A 299 7.67 53.24 -29.32
C TYR A 299 6.88 53.26 -28.01
N ALA A 300 5.99 54.24 -27.81
CA ALA A 300 5.15 54.31 -26.61
C ALA A 300 4.16 53.14 -26.55
N MET A 301 3.64 52.73 -27.70
CA MET A 301 2.76 51.55 -27.82
C MET A 301 3.47 50.24 -27.51
N VAL A 302 4.70 50.08 -28.01
CA VAL A 302 5.55 48.91 -27.70
C VAL A 302 5.87 48.88 -26.20
N LEU A 303 6.25 50.01 -25.60
CA LEU A 303 6.49 50.12 -24.17
C LEU A 303 5.27 49.74 -23.33
N PHE A 304 4.07 50.12 -23.75
CA PHE A 304 2.84 49.73 -23.06
C PHE A 304 2.65 48.21 -23.06
N VAL A 305 2.81 47.55 -24.21
CA VAL A 305 2.72 46.07 -24.28
C VAL A 305 3.78 45.42 -23.41
N LEU A 306 5.02 45.91 -23.46
CA LEU A 306 6.10 45.38 -22.60
C LEU A 306 5.79 45.57 -21.11
N SER A 307 5.13 46.67 -20.72
CA SER A 307 4.72 46.87 -19.32
C SER A 307 3.70 45.82 -18.85
N LEU A 308 2.77 45.38 -19.71
CA LEU A 308 1.85 44.29 -19.40
C LEU A 308 2.60 42.97 -19.20
N VAL A 309 3.58 42.68 -20.06
CA VAL A 309 4.42 41.49 -19.94
C VAL A 309 5.23 41.52 -18.64
N VAL A 310 5.74 42.68 -18.23
CA VAL A 310 6.45 42.82 -16.94
C VAL A 310 5.54 42.51 -15.76
N ILE A 311 4.27 42.93 -15.80
CA ILE A 311 3.29 42.60 -14.75
C ILE A 311 3.11 41.08 -14.67
N ASP A 312 2.94 40.40 -15.79
CA ASP A 312 2.84 38.94 -15.84
C ASP A 312 4.09 38.24 -15.29
N VAL A 313 5.28 38.72 -15.64
CA VAL A 313 6.56 38.20 -15.12
C VAL A 313 6.62 38.32 -13.59
N VAL A 314 6.15 39.43 -13.02
CA VAL A 314 6.12 39.61 -11.56
C VAL A 314 5.12 38.64 -10.92
N ILE A 315 3.91 38.53 -11.47
CA ILE A 315 2.87 37.62 -10.94
C ILE A 315 3.36 36.16 -10.98
N LEU A 316 3.89 35.72 -12.12
CA LEU A 316 4.42 34.38 -12.28
C LEU A 316 5.68 34.14 -11.44
N GLY A 317 6.53 35.14 -11.28
CA GLY A 317 7.70 35.08 -10.40
C GLY A 317 7.30 34.87 -8.94
N VAL A 318 6.27 35.57 -8.46
CA VAL A 318 5.73 35.35 -7.11
C VAL A 318 5.13 33.95 -7.00
N TYR A 319 4.36 33.50 -7.99
CA TYR A 319 3.79 32.15 -8.01
C TYR A 319 4.87 31.07 -7.92
N THR A 320 5.89 31.12 -8.77
CA THR A 320 6.97 30.11 -8.75
C THR A 320 7.75 30.12 -7.45
N LEU A 321 8.02 31.31 -6.88
CA LEU A 321 8.66 31.41 -5.57
C LEU A 321 7.80 30.77 -4.46
N THR A 322 6.48 31.00 -4.46
CA THR A 322 5.60 30.39 -3.46
C THR A 322 5.55 28.88 -3.56
N GLU A 323 5.54 28.33 -4.78
CA GLU A 323 5.56 26.88 -5.00
C GLU A 323 6.93 26.27 -4.64
N MET A 324 8.03 26.98 -4.90
CA MET A 324 9.38 26.58 -4.44
C MET A 324 9.46 26.49 -2.92
N VAL A 325 8.89 27.45 -2.21
CA VAL A 325 8.90 27.46 -0.73
C VAL A 325 8.06 26.33 -0.14
N LYS A 326 6.97 25.92 -0.80
CA LYS A 326 6.14 24.79 -0.35
C LYS A 326 6.79 23.42 -0.58
N GLY A 327 7.85 23.34 -1.39
CA GLY A 327 8.48 22.06 -1.77
C GLY A 327 7.65 21.23 -2.76
N ASP A 328 6.65 21.85 -3.41
CA ASP A 328 5.66 21.17 -4.27
C ASP A 328 6.07 21.12 -5.75
N LEU A 329 7.28 21.56 -6.12
CA LEU A 329 7.76 21.49 -7.52
C LEU A 329 8.08 20.07 -8.02
N GLY A 330 7.97 19.05 -7.17
CA GLY A 330 8.12 17.66 -7.58
C GLY A 330 6.87 17.12 -8.27
N VAL A 331 7.05 16.24 -9.26
CA VAL A 331 5.96 15.38 -9.71
C VAL A 331 5.52 14.53 -8.52
N LYS A 332 4.41 14.90 -7.88
CA LYS A 332 3.81 14.07 -6.84
C LYS A 332 3.26 12.83 -7.54
N LEU A 333 3.94 11.70 -7.33
CA LEU A 333 3.32 10.40 -7.51
C LEU A 333 2.11 10.40 -6.59
N THR A 334 0.91 10.40 -7.15
CA THR A 334 -0.31 10.28 -6.35
C THR A 334 -0.23 8.93 -5.64
N PRO A 335 -0.16 8.88 -4.30
CA PRO A 335 -0.19 7.62 -3.60
C PRO A 335 -1.55 6.97 -3.86
N ASN A 336 -1.51 5.64 -4.02
CA ASN A 336 -2.71 4.87 -4.24
C ASN A 336 -3.72 5.09 -3.12
N ARG A 337 -5.01 5.13 -3.48
CA ARG A 337 -6.13 5.20 -2.53
C ARG A 337 -6.21 4.02 -1.56
N GLU A 338 -5.43 2.97 -1.81
CA GLU A 338 -5.45 1.72 -1.03
C GLU A 338 -4.35 1.63 0.03
N MET A 339 -3.30 2.48 0.00
CA MET A 339 -2.26 2.51 1.05
C MET A 339 -1.71 3.94 1.26
N PRO A 340 -2.20 4.69 2.26
CA PRO A 340 -1.80 6.09 2.49
C PRO A 340 -0.43 6.27 3.20
N GLU A 341 0.25 5.21 3.66
CA GLU A 341 1.46 5.36 4.49
C GLU A 341 2.81 5.21 3.77
N GLU A 342 2.85 4.90 2.47
CA GLU A 342 4.12 4.84 1.74
C GLU A 342 4.50 6.22 1.14
N ILE A 343 4.81 7.17 2.02
CA ILE A 343 5.57 8.37 1.62
C ILE A 343 7.02 7.92 1.44
N ILE A 344 7.35 7.35 0.28
CA ILE A 344 8.75 7.29 -0.15
C ILE A 344 9.14 8.70 -0.53
N GLY A 345 9.70 9.41 0.44
CA GLY A 345 10.31 10.70 0.23
C GLY A 345 11.38 10.60 -0.85
N VAL A 346 11.20 11.35 -1.94
CA VAL A 346 12.34 11.79 -2.74
C VAL A 346 12.93 12.99 -2.01
N SER A 347 13.67 12.69 -0.94
CA SER A 347 14.67 13.61 -0.39
C SER A 347 15.82 13.67 -1.38
N GLY A 348 15.67 14.49 -2.41
CA GLY A 348 16.74 14.92 -3.30
C GLY A 348 17.04 16.40 -3.07
N VAL A 349 17.46 16.75 -1.85
CA VAL A 349 18.06 18.05 -1.57
C VAL A 349 19.45 18.03 -2.21
N MET A 350 19.61 18.78 -3.29
CA MET A 350 20.90 19.16 -3.85
C MET A 350 21.71 19.91 -2.77
N SER A 351 22.83 19.30 -2.38
CA SER A 351 24.03 19.99 -1.88
C SER A 351 24.81 20.60 -3.03
#